data_AF-A0A515KS71-F1
#
_entry.id   AF-A0A515KS71-F1
#
_cell.length_a   1.000
_cell.length_b   1.000
_cell.length_c   1.000
_cell.angle_alpha   90.00
_cell.angle_beta   90.00
_cell.angle_gamma   90.00
#
_symmetry.space_group_name_H-M   'P 1'
#
loop_
_entity.id
_entity.type
_entity.pdbx_description
1 polymer ?
#
loop_
_entity_poly.entity_id
_entity_poly.type
_entity_poly.pdbx_seq_one_letter_code
_entity_poly.pdbx_strand_id
1 'polypeptide(L)'
;MSTPASSHRVGDVYHRSIHPLHAFLLAGMTCFLIIGLASDWAYFSTLEIQWKNFAGWLIMGGLVLGGFATLWALIDMFRGGADRRPRVIYFMLMLTVWILSFVNQLLHAKDAWASMPEALLVSAIVAVLAVIATVLGFSTMRTTGVDYEV
;
A
#
# COMPACT_ATOMS: atom_id res chain seq x y z
N MET A 1 -20.63 55.48 17.51
CA MET A 1 -21.32 54.27 17.03
C MET A 1 -20.37 53.57 16.05
N SER A 2 -19.48 52.71 16.54
CA SER A 2 -18.48 51.99 15.74
C SER A 2 -18.92 50.54 15.60
N THR A 3 -19.16 50.10 14.37
CA THR A 3 -19.41 48.70 14.02
C THR A 3 -18.13 47.88 14.25
N PRO A 4 -18.18 46.73 14.95
CA PRO A 4 -17.03 45.85 15.05
C PRO A 4 -16.86 45.09 13.72
N ALA A 5 -15.66 45.14 13.15
CA ALA A 5 -15.29 44.35 11.99
C ALA A 5 -15.30 42.86 12.35
N SER A 6 -16.10 42.06 11.64
CA SER A 6 -16.07 40.61 11.72
C SER A 6 -14.77 40.09 11.11
N SER A 7 -13.84 39.64 11.95
CA SER A 7 -12.65 38.93 11.48
C SER A 7 -13.08 37.53 11.01
N HIS A 8 -13.33 37.37 9.71
CA HIS A 8 -13.40 36.06 9.07
C HIS A 8 -12.04 35.40 9.21
N ARG A 9 -11.88 34.56 10.24
CA ARG A 9 -10.73 33.69 10.38
C ARG A 9 -10.95 32.56 9.38
N VAL A 10 -10.41 32.73 8.17
CA VAL A 10 -10.36 31.66 7.16
C VAL A 10 -9.61 30.52 7.82
N GLY A 11 -10.35 29.51 8.28
CA GLY A 11 -9.77 28.26 8.71
C GLY A 11 -9.25 27.58 7.47
N ASP A 12 -7.95 27.75 7.17
CA ASP A 12 -7.30 26.96 6.14
C ASP A 12 -7.38 25.49 6.56
N VAL A 13 -8.37 24.78 6.00
CA VAL A 13 -8.49 23.34 6.09
C VAL A 13 -7.27 22.78 5.38
N TYR A 14 -6.22 22.47 6.13
CA TYR A 14 -5.00 21.86 5.60
C TYR A 14 -5.34 20.51 4.98
N HIS A 15 -5.53 20.49 3.66
CA HIS A 15 -5.48 19.26 2.88
C HIS A 15 -4.06 18.70 2.97
N ARG A 16 -3.89 17.64 3.76
CA ARG A 16 -2.63 16.88 3.77
C ARG A 16 -2.64 15.93 2.58
N SER A 17 -2.44 16.47 1.39
CA SER A 17 -2.38 15.68 0.16
C SER A 17 -1.27 14.64 0.23
N ILE A 18 -1.56 13.38 -0.13
CA ILE A 18 -0.52 12.36 -0.35
C ILE A 18 0.49 12.93 -1.35
N HIS A 19 1.78 12.78 -1.05
CA HIS A 19 2.79 13.09 -2.04
C HIS A 19 2.54 12.21 -3.28
N PRO A 20 2.38 12.79 -4.49
CA PRO A 20 1.90 12.08 -5.67
C PRO A 20 2.76 10.85 -6.02
N LEU A 21 4.06 10.93 -5.74
CA LEU A 21 4.98 9.79 -5.89
C LEU A 21 4.61 8.61 -4.97
N HIS A 22 4.25 8.86 -3.71
CA HIS A 22 3.85 7.80 -2.78
C HIS A 22 2.54 7.13 -3.21
N ALA A 23 1.57 7.92 -3.69
CA ALA A 23 0.34 7.38 -4.27
C ALA A 23 0.62 6.48 -5.48
N PHE A 24 1.50 6.92 -6.39
CA PHE A 24 1.90 6.15 -7.56
C PHE A 24 2.58 4.82 -7.16
N LEU A 25 3.54 4.87 -6.22
CA LEU A 25 4.23 3.68 -5.73
C LEU A 25 3.27 2.69 -5.06
N LEU A 26 2.34 3.19 -4.23
CA LEU A 26 1.35 2.38 -3.53
C LEU A 26 0.36 1.70 -4.49
N ALA A 27 -0.15 2.45 -5.47
CA ALA A 27 -1.06 1.92 -6.47
C ALA A 27 -0.37 0.91 -7.38
N GLY A 28 0.86 1.22 -7.84
CA GLY A 28 1.66 0.32 -8.67
C GLY A 28 2.00 -0.99 -7.96
N MET A 29 2.50 -0.91 -6.72
CA MET A 29 2.76 -2.08 -5.87
C MET A 29 1.51 -2.96 -5.76
N THR A 30 0.36 -2.37 -5.42
CA THR A 30 -0.88 -3.11 -5.20
C THR A 30 -1.38 -3.77 -6.48
N CYS A 31 -1.31 -3.08 -7.61
CA CYS A 31 -1.65 -3.65 -8.91
C CYS A 31 -0.78 -4.88 -9.22
N PHE A 32 0.55 -4.77 -9.05
CA PHE A 32 1.48 -5.87 -9.28
C PHE A 32 1.21 -7.08 -8.39
N LEU A 33 0.94 -6.86 -7.09
CA LEU A 33 0.65 -7.95 -6.15
C LEU A 33 -0.68 -8.66 -6.43
N ILE A 34 -1.71 -7.93 -6.88
CA ILE A 34 -3.00 -8.52 -7.29
C ILE A 34 -2.85 -9.36 -8.56
N ILE A 35 -2.13 -8.84 -9.57
CA ILE A 35 -1.89 -9.60 -10.81
C ILE A 35 -0.98 -10.80 -10.52
N GLY A 36 -0.03 -10.67 -9.58
CA GLY A 36 0.79 -11.78 -9.10
C GLY A 36 -0.06 -12.92 -8.53
N LEU A 37 -1.01 -12.60 -7.64
CA LEU A 37 -1.99 -13.58 -7.12
C LEU A 37 -2.82 -14.23 -8.24
N ALA A 38 -3.32 -13.45 -9.20
CA ALA A 38 -4.09 -13.99 -10.32
C ALA A 38 -3.25 -14.96 -11.17
N SER A 39 -1.94 -14.68 -11.30
CA SER A 39 -0.99 -15.53 -12.01
C SER A 39 -0.69 -16.82 -11.23
N ASP A 40 -0.52 -16.73 -9.90
CA ASP A 40 -0.38 -17.90 -9.03
C ASP A 40 -1.61 -18.81 -9.10
N TRP A 41 -2.80 -18.22 -9.13
CA TRP A 41 -4.05 -18.96 -9.30
C TRP A 41 -4.12 -19.66 -10.66
N ALA A 42 -3.70 -18.97 -11.73
CA ALA A 42 -3.60 -19.56 -13.06
C ALA A 42 -2.60 -20.73 -13.09
N TYR A 43 -1.44 -20.62 -12.42
CA TYR A 43 -0.51 -21.73 -12.27
C TYR A 43 -1.12 -22.89 -11.49
N PHE A 44 -1.78 -22.63 -10.37
CA PHE A 44 -2.40 -23.67 -9.54
C PHE A 44 -3.49 -24.46 -10.29
N SER A 45 -4.21 -23.80 -11.20
CA SER A 45 -5.29 -24.40 -11.98
C SER A 45 -4.83 -25.09 -13.27
N THR A 46 -3.80 -24.57 -13.94
CA THR A 46 -3.35 -25.06 -15.27
C THR A 46 -2.03 -25.83 -15.23
N LEU A 47 -1.25 -25.67 -14.17
CA LEU A 47 0.12 -26.19 -13.99
C LEU A 47 1.13 -25.72 -15.04
N GLU A 48 0.80 -24.68 -15.81
CA GLU A 48 1.69 -24.13 -16.84
C GLU A 48 2.74 -23.20 -16.23
N ILE A 49 4.03 -23.52 -16.45
CA ILE A 49 5.14 -22.85 -15.76
C ILE A 49 5.32 -21.38 -16.13
N GLN A 50 4.79 -20.95 -17.29
CA GLN A 50 4.80 -19.55 -17.70
C GLN A 50 4.07 -18.65 -16.71
N TRP A 51 2.96 -19.13 -16.13
CA TRP A 51 2.23 -18.39 -15.10
C TRP A 51 3.06 -18.20 -13.83
N LYS A 52 3.79 -19.24 -13.40
CA LYS A 52 4.69 -19.16 -12.25
C LYS A 52 5.82 -18.15 -12.49
N ASN A 53 6.43 -18.18 -13.68
CA ASN A 53 7.48 -17.22 -14.04
C ASN A 53 6.93 -15.79 -14.05
N PHE A 54 5.74 -15.59 -14.63
CA PHE A 54 5.08 -14.30 -14.67
C PHE A 54 4.74 -13.77 -13.26
N ALA A 55 4.20 -14.63 -12.40
CA ALA A 55 3.94 -14.32 -10.99
C ALA A 55 5.22 -13.86 -10.27
N GLY A 56 6.33 -14.59 -10.44
CA GLY A 56 7.62 -14.24 -9.85
C GLY A 56 8.15 -12.86 -10.29
N TRP A 57 7.96 -12.48 -11.55
CA TRP A 57 8.33 -11.15 -12.04
C TRP A 57 7.42 -10.04 -11.48
N LEU A 58 6.12 -10.30 -11.38
CA LEU A 58 5.15 -9.35 -10.82
C LEU A 58 5.37 -9.14 -9.32
N ILE A 59 5.61 -10.19 -8.55
CA ILE A 59 5.91 -10.07 -7.12
C ILE A 59 7.22 -9.30 -6.92
N MET A 60 8.25 -9.56 -7.73
CA MET A 60 9.50 -8.78 -7.70
C MET A 60 9.26 -7.29 -8.03
N GLY A 61 8.47 -6.98 -9.05
CA GLY A 61 8.11 -5.60 -9.39
C GLY A 61 7.33 -4.91 -8.26
N GLY A 62 6.38 -5.62 -7.66
CA GLY A 62 5.65 -5.17 -6.47
C GLY A 62 6.58 -4.89 -5.28
N LEU A 63 7.58 -5.74 -5.05
CA LEU A 63 8.60 -5.56 -4.00
C LEU A 63 9.42 -4.28 -4.17
N VAL A 64 9.83 -3.97 -5.40
CA VAL A 64 10.60 -2.76 -5.69
C VAL A 64 9.75 -1.51 -5.39
N LEU A 65 8.54 -1.45 -5.94
CA LEU A 65 7.62 -0.32 -5.71
C LEU A 65 7.22 -0.20 -4.24
N GLY A 66 6.90 -1.33 -3.60
CA GLY A 66 6.56 -1.40 -2.18
C GLY A 66 7.71 -1.04 -1.27
N GLY A 67 8.96 -1.32 -1.66
CA GLY A 67 10.15 -0.88 -0.95
C GLY A 67 10.24 0.64 -0.91
N PHE A 68 10.09 1.30 -2.06
CA PHE A 68 10.06 2.76 -2.12
C PHE A 68 8.87 3.36 -1.36
N ALA A 69 7.67 2.77 -1.46
CA ALA A 69 6.50 3.21 -0.69
C ALA A 69 6.73 3.08 0.82
N THR A 70 7.36 1.99 1.26
CA THR A 70 7.69 1.75 2.68
C THR A 70 8.74 2.73 3.18
N LEU A 71 9.77 3.03 2.38
CA LEU A 71 10.75 4.08 2.70
C LEU A 71 10.09 5.46 2.81
N TRP A 72 9.12 5.76 1.96
CA TRP A 72 8.36 7.00 2.06
C TRP A 72 7.54 7.07 3.35
N ALA A 73 6.83 5.98 3.68
CA ALA A 73 6.09 5.86 4.93
C ALA A 73 7.00 5.99 6.18
N LEU A 74 8.23 5.48 6.10
CA LEU A 74 9.26 5.64 7.13
C LEU A 74 9.67 7.11 7.28
N ILE A 75 9.91 7.81 6.17
CA ILE A 75 10.26 9.24 6.18
C ILE A 75 9.10 10.05 6.79
N ASP A 76 7.86 9.78 6.38
CA ASP A 76 6.67 10.48 6.91
C ASP A 76 6.45 10.23 8.40
N MET A 77 6.84 9.04 8.91
CA MET A 77 6.81 8.72 10.33
C MET A 77 7.69 9.67 11.16
N PHE A 78 8.85 10.10 10.62
CA PHE A 78 9.77 11.03 11.30
C PHE A 78 9.43 12.51 11.08
N ARG A 79 8.76 12.87 9.98
CA ARG A 79 8.46 14.28 9.61
C ARG A 79 7.25 14.89 10.33
N GLY A 80 6.43 14.11 11.03
CA GLY A 80 5.15 14.60 11.58
C GLY A 80 5.15 14.93 13.07
N GLY A 81 4.72 16.15 13.43
CA GLY A 81 4.37 16.57 14.80
C GLY A 81 3.00 16.06 15.29
N ALA A 82 2.80 16.14 16.62
CA ALA A 82 1.66 15.76 17.47
C ALA A 82 1.12 14.31 17.34
N ASP A 83 0.63 13.87 16.17
CA ASP A 83 -0.09 12.58 16.04
C ASP A 83 0.74 11.44 15.41
N ARG A 84 1.67 10.88 16.20
CA ARG A 84 2.61 9.84 15.73
C ARG A 84 1.97 8.47 15.52
N ARG A 85 0.92 8.12 16.28
CA ARG A 85 0.31 6.78 16.31
C ARG A 85 -0.21 6.28 14.94
N PRO A 86 -1.06 7.02 14.20
CA PRO A 86 -1.57 6.53 12.91
C PRO A 86 -0.46 6.34 11.86
N ARG A 87 0.58 7.19 11.89
CA ARG A 87 1.74 7.07 10.99
C ARG A 87 2.56 5.81 11.27
N VAL A 88 2.76 5.48 12.55
CA VAL A 88 3.43 4.24 12.94
C VAL A 88 2.61 3.01 12.49
N ILE A 89 1.30 3.01 12.68
CA ILE A 89 0.43 1.91 12.25
C ILE A 89 0.51 1.71 10.73
N TYR A 90 0.42 2.80 9.96
CA TYR A 90 0.55 2.76 8.50
C TYR A 90 1.91 2.23 8.05
N PHE A 91 3.00 2.71 8.65
CA PHE A 91 4.34 2.21 8.36
C PHE A 91 4.49 0.72 8.68
N MET A 92 3.98 0.26 9.83
CA MET A 92 4.05 -1.16 10.22
C MET A 92 3.24 -2.05 9.26
N LEU A 93 2.09 -1.58 8.79
CA LEU A 93 1.33 -2.26 7.75
C LEU A 93 2.14 -2.35 6.44
N MET A 94 2.75 -1.25 5.99
CA MET A 94 3.58 -1.25 4.79
C MET A 94 4.79 -2.18 4.91
N LEU A 95 5.47 -2.15 6.05
CA LEU A 95 6.58 -3.03 6.34
C LEU A 95 6.14 -4.50 6.33
N THR A 96 4.95 -4.81 6.87
CA THR A 96 4.39 -6.17 6.88
C THR A 96 4.10 -6.66 5.46
N VAL A 97 3.45 -5.84 4.63
CA VAL A 97 3.20 -6.15 3.21
C VAL A 97 4.53 -6.42 2.49
N TRP A 98 5.53 -5.57 2.71
CA TRP A 98 6.82 -5.67 2.06
C TRP A 98 7.58 -6.95 2.47
N ILE A 99 7.64 -7.26 3.76
CA ILE A 99 8.30 -8.48 4.27
C ILE A 99 7.59 -9.73 3.75
N LEU A 100 6.26 -9.78 3.79
CA LEU A 100 5.52 -10.94 3.30
C LEU A 100 5.67 -11.11 1.79
N SER A 101 5.72 -10.01 1.02
CA SER A 101 6.03 -10.07 -0.42
C SER A 101 7.44 -10.62 -0.66
N PHE A 102 8.39 -10.29 0.20
CA PHE A 102 9.77 -10.80 0.11
C PHE A 102 9.83 -12.30 0.38
N VAL A 103 9.15 -12.76 1.43
CA VAL A 103 8.99 -14.20 1.72
C VAL A 103 8.31 -14.91 0.54
N ASN A 104 7.28 -14.31 -0.06
CA ASN A 104 6.62 -14.87 -1.24
C ASN A 104 7.59 -15.07 -2.42
N GLN A 105 8.50 -14.12 -2.65
CA GLN A 105 9.52 -14.25 -3.67
C GLN A 105 10.51 -15.39 -3.38
N LEU A 106 10.85 -15.61 -2.11
CA LEU A 106 11.67 -16.76 -1.70
C LEU A 106 10.93 -18.10 -1.92
N LEU A 107 9.62 -18.14 -1.72
CA LEU A 107 8.80 -19.31 -2.06
C LEU A 107 8.81 -19.59 -3.56
N HIS A 108 8.76 -18.54 -4.38
CA HIS A 108 8.85 -18.65 -5.83
C HIS A 108 10.23 -19.13 -6.32
N ALA A 109 11.29 -18.88 -5.55
CA ALA A 109 12.63 -19.40 -5.81
C ALA A 109 12.76 -20.91 -5.54
N LYS A 110 11.81 -21.53 -4.83
CA LYS A 110 11.73 -23.00 -4.73
C LYS A 110 11.39 -23.59 -6.09
N ASP A 111 11.72 -24.87 -6.26
CA ASP A 111 11.28 -25.63 -7.43
C ASP A 111 9.74 -25.60 -7.57
N ALA A 112 9.25 -25.69 -8.81
CA ALA A 112 7.83 -25.58 -9.18
C ALA A 112 6.93 -26.45 -8.30
N TRP A 113 7.36 -27.69 -8.03
CA TRP A 113 6.57 -28.66 -7.29
C TRP A 113 6.64 -28.46 -5.77
N ALA A 114 7.65 -27.73 -5.28
CA ALA A 114 7.85 -27.43 -3.86
C ALA A 114 7.31 -26.05 -3.44
N SER A 115 6.99 -25.18 -4.40
CA SER A 115 6.48 -23.82 -4.12
C SER A 115 4.99 -23.75 -3.83
N MET A 116 4.20 -24.69 -4.35
CA MET A 116 2.73 -24.71 -4.18
C MET A 116 2.32 -25.76 -3.15
N PRO A 117 1.29 -25.51 -2.31
CA PRO A 117 0.34 -24.38 -2.35
C PRO A 117 0.79 -23.13 -1.55
N GLU A 118 1.95 -23.17 -0.90
CA GLU A 118 2.41 -22.10 0.01
C GLU A 118 2.49 -20.74 -0.67
N ALA A 119 3.06 -20.66 -1.88
CA ALA A 119 3.21 -19.42 -2.63
C ALA A 119 1.86 -18.74 -2.93
N LEU A 120 0.85 -19.53 -3.32
CA LEU A 120 -0.52 -19.03 -3.57
C LEU A 120 -1.16 -18.47 -2.28
N LEU A 121 -0.99 -19.16 -1.15
CA LEU A 121 -1.55 -18.68 0.12
C LEU A 121 -0.91 -17.36 0.55
N VAL A 122 0.43 -17.25 0.44
CA VAL A 122 1.15 -16.03 0.79
C VAL A 122 0.80 -14.89 -0.16
N SER A 123 0.69 -15.14 -1.47
CA SER A 123 0.28 -14.11 -2.42
C SER A 123 -1.14 -13.60 -2.17
N ALA A 124 -2.06 -14.47 -1.75
CA ALA A 124 -3.41 -14.07 -1.36
C ALA A 124 -3.42 -13.13 -0.14
N ILE A 125 -2.67 -13.48 0.91
CA ILE A 125 -2.53 -12.66 2.11
C ILE A 125 -1.92 -11.30 1.77
N VAL A 126 -0.83 -11.31 0.99
CA VAL A 126 -0.12 -10.10 0.58
C VAL A 126 -1.01 -9.17 -0.26
N ALA A 127 -1.77 -9.71 -1.22
CA ALA A 127 -2.67 -8.92 -2.05
C ALA A 127 -3.77 -8.24 -1.21
N VAL A 128 -4.37 -8.95 -0.26
CA VAL A 128 -5.39 -8.38 0.65
C VAL A 128 -4.79 -7.26 1.50
N LEU A 129 -3.61 -7.49 2.10
CA LEU A 129 -2.94 -6.46 2.90
C LEU A 129 -2.54 -5.24 2.07
N ALA A 130 -2.11 -5.43 0.81
CA ALA A 130 -1.78 -4.34 -0.11
C ALA A 130 -3.01 -3.49 -0.45
N VAL A 131 -4.18 -4.11 -0.66
CA VAL A 131 -5.45 -3.40 -0.85
C VAL A 131 -5.81 -2.60 0.41
N ILE A 132 -5.74 -3.21 1.59
CA ILE A 132 -6.01 -2.52 2.86
C ILE A 132 -5.08 -1.31 3.04
N ALA A 133 -3.78 -1.49 2.78
CA ALA A 133 -2.81 -0.40 2.87
C ALA A 133 -3.06 0.71 1.86
N THR A 134 -3.52 0.37 0.65
CA THR A 134 -3.91 1.34 -0.38
C THR A 134 -5.12 2.15 0.06
N VAL A 135 -6.17 1.48 0.55
CA VAL A 135 -7.37 2.14 1.07
C VAL A 135 -7.01 3.05 2.23
N LEU A 136 -6.21 2.58 3.19
CA LEU A 136 -5.77 3.39 4.34
C LEU A 136 -4.89 4.56 3.93
N GLY A 137 -3.98 4.36 2.98
CA GLY A 137 -3.14 5.43 2.43
C GLY A 137 -3.98 6.55 1.84
N PHE A 138 -4.97 6.19 1.01
CA PHE A 138 -5.88 7.17 0.40
C PHE A 138 -6.92 7.76 1.37
N SER A 139 -7.35 7.04 2.42
CA SER A 139 -8.38 7.50 3.35
C SER A 139 -7.86 8.40 4.47
N THR A 140 -6.72 8.06 5.08
CA THR A 140 -6.14 8.82 6.21
C THR A 140 -5.65 10.23 5.84
N MET A 141 -5.64 10.55 4.55
CA MET A 141 -5.15 11.81 4.01
C MET A 141 -6.24 12.64 3.31
N ARG A 142 -7.51 12.21 3.40
CA ARG A 142 -8.68 12.83 2.76
C ARG A 142 -9.69 13.43 3.73
N THR A 143 -9.28 13.85 4.93
CA THR A 143 -10.14 14.58 5.87
C THR A 143 -10.49 15.96 5.30
N THR A 144 -11.56 15.99 4.50
CA THR A 144 -12.29 17.17 4.08
C THR A 144 -13.34 17.45 5.16
N GLY A 145 -13.25 18.60 5.83
CA GLY A 145 -14.34 19.08 6.68
C GLY A 145 -15.56 19.34 5.81
N VAL A 146 -16.66 18.65 6.10
CA VAL A 146 -17.99 19.00 5.56
C VAL A 146 -18.72 19.68 6.70
N ASP A 147 -18.52 20.98 6.85
CA ASP A 147 -19.42 21.80 7.64
C ASP A 147 -20.52 22.29 6.68
N TYR A 148 -21.68 21.62 6.74
CA TYR A 148 -22.91 22.18 6.20
C TYR A 148 -23.43 23.19 7.24
N GLU A 149 -23.20 24.48 7.01
CA GLU A 149 -23.89 25.51 7.78
C GLU A 149 -25.35 25.59 7.30
N VAL A 150 -26.29 25.42 8.24
CA VAL A 150 -27.76 25.66 8.11
C VAL A 150 -28.11 26.96 8.82
#